data_AF-A0A349J9P7-F1
#
_entry.id   AF-A0A349J9P7-F1
#
_cell.length_a   1.000
_cell.length_b   1.000
_cell.length_c   1.000
_cell.angle_alpha   90.00
_cell.angle_beta   90.00
_cell.angle_gamma   90.00
#
_symmetry.space_group_name_H-M   'P 1'
#
loop_
_entity.id
_entity.type
_entity.pdbx_description
1 polymer ?
#
loop_
_entity_poly.entity_id
_entity_poly.type
_entity_poly.pdbx_seq_one_letter_code
_entity_poly.pdbx_strand_id
1 'polypeptide(L)'
;LSDCTLVDCQVGNGCLIENVRFAAKLVVEREAVLLDVGAITCSGAATFGCKQAPSLGCETGGREVPFWCGITVDDAALVARRRADKAGLLAVGNAHAAYVAALTSPVSWVRRGARVVHTERIHDVWIGAGAVIDHALEVQDVAVLSTADEPTRIAGGAAVTSTILQPGAHATGGSIVRHSVVCEHAAVEEHGCVESSLIGPNTAIAKGEVTASLVGPFVGFHHQSLLIAAFWPEGKGNVAYGAMVGSNHTGRAPDQEIWPGEGTFFGLGCAIRLPADLSESPYSVVQMGCSTLPQKVRFPFSLISVPVEALDAEDDRVPRAYNEIVPGWGLWANAYGIVRAELKFAARDKSRRHSIDYKVL
;
A
#
# COMPACT_ATOMS: atom_id res chain seq x y z
N LEU A 1 -0.10 -7.01 37.04
CA LEU A 1 1.16 -6.23 37.02
C LEU A 1 2.21 -7.08 37.68
N SER A 2 3.23 -7.49 36.93
CA SER A 2 4.38 -8.28 37.40
C SER A 2 5.61 -7.85 36.61
N ASP A 3 6.74 -7.63 37.28
CA ASP A 3 8.02 -7.20 36.67
C ASP A 3 7.87 -6.12 35.58
N CYS A 4 7.40 -4.93 35.99
CA CYS A 4 7.13 -3.84 35.06
C CYS A 4 7.50 -2.46 35.62
N THR A 5 8.04 -1.60 34.75
CA THR A 5 8.30 -0.17 35.05
C THR A 5 7.33 0.71 34.27
N LEU A 6 6.45 1.42 34.98
CA LEU A 6 5.45 2.33 34.39
C LEU A 6 5.71 3.77 34.88
N VAL A 7 5.79 4.73 33.96
CA VAL A 7 5.98 6.16 34.24
C VAL A 7 4.91 6.96 33.51
N ASP A 8 4.15 7.82 34.19
CA ASP A 8 3.08 8.62 33.58
C ASP A 8 2.07 7.78 32.76
N CYS A 9 1.72 6.60 33.28
CA CYS A 9 0.81 5.66 32.63
C CYS A 9 -0.56 5.64 33.31
N GLN A 10 -1.61 5.41 32.51
CA GLN A 10 -2.94 5.07 33.00
C GLN A 10 -3.27 3.64 32.57
N VAL A 11 -3.72 2.80 33.52
CA VAL A 11 -4.02 1.38 33.27
C VAL A 11 -5.46 1.08 33.68
N GLY A 12 -6.23 0.54 32.73
CA GLY A 12 -7.61 0.12 32.93
C GLY A 12 -7.75 -1.23 33.63
N ASN A 13 -9.00 -1.63 33.86
CA ASN A 13 -9.32 -2.88 34.56
C ASN A 13 -9.06 -4.12 33.71
N GLY A 14 -8.66 -5.22 34.35
CA GLY A 14 -8.50 -6.51 33.68
C GLY A 14 -7.33 -6.57 32.69
N CYS A 15 -6.37 -5.64 32.79
CA CYS A 15 -5.18 -5.68 31.96
C CYS A 15 -4.15 -6.68 32.49
N LEU A 16 -3.48 -7.39 31.58
CA LEU A 16 -2.25 -8.13 31.89
C LEU A 16 -1.07 -7.27 31.48
N ILE A 17 -0.21 -6.95 32.45
CA ILE A 17 1.06 -6.24 32.21
C ILE A 17 2.12 -7.05 32.93
N GLU A 18 2.97 -7.72 32.17
CA GLU A 18 3.99 -8.65 32.65
C GLU A 18 5.27 -8.55 31.82
N ASN A 19 6.43 -8.51 32.49
CA ASN A 19 7.74 -8.39 31.85
C ASN A 19 7.82 -7.20 30.88
N VAL A 20 7.34 -6.03 31.34
CA VAL A 20 7.38 -4.78 30.57
C VAL A 20 8.52 -3.95 31.10
N ARG A 21 9.69 -4.00 30.45
CA ARG A 21 10.92 -3.39 30.99
C ARG A 21 10.76 -1.87 31.15
N PHE A 22 10.05 -1.21 30.23
CA PHE A 22 9.73 0.21 30.36
C PHE A 22 8.46 0.62 29.59
N ALA A 23 7.56 1.35 30.26
CA ALA A 23 6.45 2.05 29.61
C ALA A 23 6.36 3.49 30.12
N ALA A 24 6.23 4.46 29.21
CA ALA A 24 6.11 5.87 29.57
C ALA A 24 5.07 6.62 28.72
N LYS A 25 4.29 7.51 29.36
CA LYS A 25 3.26 8.34 28.70
C LYS A 25 2.30 7.48 27.85
N LEU A 26 1.70 6.50 28.51
CA LEU A 26 0.89 5.47 27.87
C LEU A 26 -0.48 5.34 28.55
N VAL A 27 -1.54 5.24 27.75
CA VAL A 27 -2.86 4.84 28.22
C VAL A 27 -3.14 3.41 27.75
N VAL A 28 -3.34 2.52 28.72
CA VAL A 28 -3.70 1.11 28.50
C VAL A 28 -5.15 0.92 28.93
N GLU A 29 -6.05 0.71 27.98
CA GLU A 29 -7.47 0.48 28.27
C GLU A 29 -7.76 -0.95 28.74
N ARG A 30 -8.98 -1.17 29.25
CA ARG A 30 -9.41 -2.44 29.85
C ARG A 30 -9.14 -3.65 28.96
N GLU A 31 -8.86 -4.79 29.60
CA GLU A 31 -8.67 -6.10 28.94
C GLU A 31 -7.45 -6.14 27.98
N ALA A 32 -6.61 -5.11 27.93
CA ALA A 32 -5.40 -5.12 27.11
C ALA A 32 -4.28 -5.96 27.72
N VAL A 33 -3.41 -6.47 26.87
CA VAL A 33 -2.27 -7.32 27.24
C VAL A 33 -0.98 -6.68 26.77
N LEU A 34 -0.06 -6.42 27.70
CA LEU A 34 1.34 -6.10 27.46
C LEU A 34 2.19 -7.21 28.08
N LEU A 35 2.85 -8.02 27.26
CA LEU A 35 3.64 -9.16 27.72
C LEU A 35 5.01 -9.19 27.03
N ASP A 36 6.09 -9.24 27.80
CA ASP A 36 7.45 -9.30 27.25
C ASP A 36 7.71 -8.15 26.27
N VAL A 37 7.58 -6.93 26.78
CA VAL A 37 7.73 -5.70 26.00
C VAL A 37 8.98 -4.97 26.46
N GLY A 38 9.86 -4.67 25.49
CA GLY A 38 11.11 -3.96 25.76
C GLY A 38 10.87 -2.53 26.20
N ALA A 39 10.36 -1.69 25.31
CA ALA A 39 9.93 -0.34 25.65
C ALA A 39 8.71 0.11 24.84
N ILE A 40 7.76 0.76 25.51
CA ILE A 40 6.65 1.49 24.88
C ILE A 40 6.62 2.93 25.39
N THR A 41 6.89 3.89 24.51
CA THR A 41 7.05 5.29 24.88
C THR A 41 6.27 6.25 23.99
N CYS A 42 6.17 7.50 24.42
CA CYS A 42 5.61 8.58 23.63
C CYS A 42 6.46 9.84 23.75
N SER A 43 6.67 10.54 22.63
CA SER A 43 7.35 11.83 22.54
C SER A 43 6.64 12.93 23.33
N GLY A 44 5.32 12.82 23.50
CA GLY A 44 4.46 13.88 24.02
C GLY A 44 3.82 14.75 22.92
N ALA A 45 4.08 14.43 21.65
CA ALA A 45 3.45 15.07 20.50
C ALA A 45 3.23 14.04 19.37
N ALA A 46 2.76 12.84 19.72
CA ALA A 46 2.56 11.75 18.79
C ALA A 46 1.51 12.10 17.73
N THR A 47 1.80 11.77 16.47
CA THR A 47 0.88 12.01 15.33
C THR A 47 0.39 10.73 14.66
N PHE A 48 0.86 9.58 15.11
CA PHE A 48 0.43 8.25 14.69
C PHE A 48 0.50 8.05 13.16
N GLY A 49 1.56 8.56 12.53
CA GLY A 49 1.78 8.45 11.10
C GLY A 49 0.89 9.38 10.27
N CYS A 50 0.13 10.30 10.87
CA CYS A 50 -0.70 11.23 10.09
C CYS A 50 0.06 12.48 9.63
N LYS A 51 1.21 12.82 10.21
CA LYS A 51 2.01 13.98 9.83
C LYS A 51 2.95 13.68 8.66
N GLN A 52 2.36 13.31 7.53
CA GLN A 52 3.10 13.02 6.30
C GLN A 52 2.27 13.36 5.06
N ALA A 53 2.96 13.56 3.93
CA ALA A 53 2.36 13.77 2.63
C ALA A 53 3.28 13.23 1.50
N PRO A 54 3.47 11.91 1.41
CA PRO A 54 4.33 11.34 0.38
C PRO A 54 3.78 11.58 -1.04
N SER A 55 4.66 11.49 -2.04
CA SER A 55 4.27 11.58 -3.44
C SER A 55 3.76 10.22 -3.93
N LEU A 56 2.53 10.17 -4.44
CA LEU A 56 1.94 8.96 -5.01
C LEU A 56 1.97 9.04 -6.55
N GLY A 57 2.92 8.33 -7.17
CA GLY A 57 3.32 8.48 -8.56
C GLY A 57 4.78 8.92 -8.64
N CYS A 58 5.07 10.00 -9.35
CA CYS A 58 6.44 10.52 -9.47
C CYS A 58 7.19 10.65 -8.11
N GLU A 59 8.30 9.92 -7.95
CA GLU A 59 9.11 9.87 -6.72
C GLU A 59 9.75 11.21 -6.35
N THR A 60 10.05 12.06 -7.34
CA THR A 60 10.63 13.39 -7.10
C THR A 60 9.62 14.44 -6.64
N GLY A 61 8.36 14.06 -6.45
CA GLY A 61 7.29 14.94 -5.97
C GLY A 61 6.32 15.39 -7.04
N GLY A 62 5.52 16.41 -6.71
CA GLY A 62 4.46 16.95 -7.55
C GLY A 62 3.11 16.24 -7.40
N ARG A 63 3.08 15.09 -6.70
CA ARG A 63 1.85 14.36 -6.33
C ARG A 63 1.74 14.07 -4.85
N GLU A 64 2.11 15.03 -4.00
CA GLU A 64 2.00 14.91 -2.54
C GLU A 64 0.54 14.72 -2.12
N VAL A 65 0.28 13.67 -1.34
CA VAL A 65 -1.04 13.34 -0.78
C VAL A 65 -0.91 13.27 0.73
N PRO A 66 -1.48 14.22 1.49
CA PRO A 66 -1.50 14.14 2.94
C PRO A 66 -2.31 12.93 3.43
N PHE A 67 -1.82 12.22 4.46
CA PHE A 67 -2.50 11.04 4.99
C PHE A 67 -3.26 11.32 6.28
N TRP A 68 -4.47 10.78 6.38
CA TRP A 68 -5.30 10.74 7.58
C TRP A 68 -5.87 9.33 7.79
N CYS A 69 -6.26 9.00 9.02
CA CYS A 69 -6.69 7.64 9.40
C CYS A 69 -7.78 7.03 8.49
N GLY A 70 -8.67 7.87 7.98
CA GLY A 70 -9.82 7.46 7.16
C GLY A 70 -9.64 7.62 5.65
N ILE A 71 -8.42 7.89 5.15
CA ILE A 71 -8.18 8.10 3.71
C ILE A 71 -8.56 6.86 2.91
N THR A 72 -9.25 7.07 1.79
CA THR A 72 -9.58 6.02 0.81
C THR A 72 -8.69 6.12 -0.43
N VAL A 73 -8.69 5.07 -1.26
CA VAL A 73 -8.04 5.10 -2.57
C VAL A 73 -8.58 6.26 -3.43
N ASP A 74 -9.90 6.52 -3.37
CA ASP A 74 -10.55 7.59 -4.14
C ASP A 74 -10.14 8.98 -3.67
N ASP A 75 -10.06 9.18 -2.35
CA ASP A 75 -9.55 10.44 -1.78
C ASP A 75 -8.11 10.71 -2.23
N ALA A 76 -7.25 9.68 -2.12
CA ALA A 76 -5.87 9.78 -2.53
C ALA A 76 -5.75 10.05 -4.04
N ALA A 77 -6.53 9.35 -4.87
CA ALA A 77 -6.57 9.54 -6.31
C ALA A 77 -7.05 10.95 -6.69
N LEU A 78 -8.05 11.48 -6.00
CA LEU A 78 -8.58 12.82 -6.22
C LEU A 78 -7.50 13.88 -5.98
N VAL A 79 -6.82 13.81 -4.83
CA VAL A 79 -5.73 14.74 -4.47
C VAL A 79 -4.55 14.57 -5.45
N ALA A 80 -4.15 13.32 -5.72
CA ALA A 80 -3.09 12.94 -6.65
C ALA A 80 -3.27 13.45 -8.08
N ARG A 81 -4.50 13.42 -8.60
CA ARG A 81 -4.81 13.73 -9.99
C ARG A 81 -5.02 15.23 -10.23
N ARG A 82 -5.61 15.97 -9.28
CA ARG A 82 -6.05 17.38 -9.46
C ARG A 82 -4.94 18.43 -9.25
N ARG A 83 -3.80 18.29 -9.91
CA ARG A 83 -2.61 19.15 -9.68
C ARG A 83 -2.71 20.59 -10.19
N ALA A 84 -3.66 20.86 -11.09
CA ALA A 84 -3.99 22.20 -11.54
C ALA A 84 -4.86 22.98 -10.53
N ASP A 85 -5.60 22.28 -9.65
CA ASP A 85 -6.49 22.92 -8.67
C ASP A 85 -5.72 23.36 -7.42
N LYS A 86 -5.03 24.50 -7.53
CA LYS A 86 -4.22 25.03 -6.42
C LYS A 86 -5.05 25.40 -5.20
N ALA A 87 -6.29 25.89 -5.40
CA ALA A 87 -7.17 26.28 -4.31
C ALA A 87 -7.66 25.05 -3.53
N GLY A 88 -8.08 23.99 -4.23
CA GLY A 88 -8.47 22.74 -3.61
C GLY A 88 -7.33 22.07 -2.85
N LEU A 89 -6.13 22.02 -3.45
CA LEU A 89 -4.95 21.46 -2.79
C LEU A 89 -4.56 22.24 -1.52
N LEU A 90 -4.64 23.57 -1.54
CA LEU A 90 -4.41 24.40 -0.36
C LEU A 90 -5.46 24.13 0.72
N ALA A 91 -6.74 23.97 0.34
CA ALA A 91 -7.81 23.65 1.29
C ALA A 91 -7.59 22.27 1.95
N VAL A 92 -7.18 21.26 1.17
CA VAL A 92 -6.80 19.94 1.69
C VAL A 92 -5.62 20.04 2.66
N GLY A 93 -4.58 20.79 2.29
CA GLY A 93 -3.42 21.00 3.17
C GLY A 93 -3.79 21.68 4.49
N ASN A 94 -4.64 22.70 4.47
CA ASN A 94 -5.10 23.38 5.68
C ASN A 94 -5.98 22.46 6.55
N ALA A 95 -6.89 21.70 5.94
CA ALA A 95 -7.73 20.74 6.65
C ALA A 95 -6.89 19.62 7.29
N HIS A 96 -5.87 19.13 6.57
CA HIS A 96 -4.94 18.14 7.09
C HIS A 96 -4.10 18.69 8.26
N ALA A 97 -3.59 19.91 8.16
CA ALA A 97 -2.86 20.54 9.26
C ALA A 97 -3.73 20.69 10.52
N ALA A 98 -5.00 21.11 10.35
CA ALA A 98 -5.97 21.17 11.45
C ALA A 98 -6.27 19.79 12.04
N TYR A 99 -6.42 18.77 11.19
CA TYR A 99 -6.62 17.38 11.60
C TYR A 99 -5.44 16.85 12.42
N VAL A 100 -4.19 17.04 11.95
CA VAL A 100 -2.99 16.62 12.68
C VAL A 100 -2.87 17.36 14.01
N ALA A 101 -3.14 18.66 14.04
CA ALA A 101 -3.12 19.44 15.28
C ALA A 101 -4.15 18.93 16.31
N ALA A 102 -5.36 18.55 15.86
CA ALA A 102 -6.39 17.99 16.71
C ALA A 102 -6.09 16.55 17.17
N LEU A 103 -5.40 15.76 16.34
CA LEU A 103 -5.01 14.37 16.63
C LEU A 103 -3.79 14.29 17.57
N THR A 104 -2.90 15.29 17.52
CA THR A 104 -1.61 15.26 18.23
C THR A 104 -1.81 14.94 19.71
N SER A 105 -1.17 13.86 20.17
CA SER A 105 -1.42 13.29 21.48
C SER A 105 -0.18 13.37 22.38
N PRO A 106 -0.34 13.73 23.67
CA PRO A 106 0.75 13.68 24.64
C PRO A 106 1.10 12.26 25.11
N VAL A 107 0.31 11.27 24.71
CA VAL A 107 0.43 9.87 25.12
C VAL A 107 0.23 8.91 23.95
N SER A 108 0.82 7.73 24.06
CA SER A 108 0.49 6.57 23.22
C SER A 108 -0.74 5.86 23.78
N TRP A 109 -1.44 5.10 22.93
CA TRP A 109 -2.69 4.42 23.29
C TRP A 109 -2.62 2.93 22.97
N VAL A 110 -3.00 2.10 23.94
CA VAL A 110 -3.30 0.67 23.78
C VAL A 110 -4.77 0.48 24.16
N ARG A 111 -5.61 0.34 23.14
CA ARG A 111 -7.07 0.33 23.29
C ARG A 111 -7.56 -1.03 23.81
N ARG A 112 -8.85 -1.06 24.17
CA ARG A 112 -9.48 -2.24 24.76
C ARG A 112 -9.17 -3.55 24.03
N GLY A 113 -8.75 -4.56 24.78
CA GLY A 113 -8.52 -5.91 24.26
C GLY A 113 -7.35 -6.04 23.29
N ALA A 114 -6.59 -4.95 23.04
CA ALA A 114 -5.39 -5.02 22.23
C ALA A 114 -4.30 -5.84 22.92
N ARG A 115 -3.49 -6.52 22.12
CA ARG A 115 -2.41 -7.40 22.59
C ARG A 115 -1.10 -6.94 21.99
N VAL A 116 -0.15 -6.60 22.84
CA VAL A 116 1.22 -6.27 22.47
C VAL A 116 2.12 -7.26 23.18
N VAL A 117 2.74 -8.15 22.43
CA VAL A 117 3.52 -9.25 22.98
C VAL A 117 4.86 -9.41 22.26
N HIS A 118 5.90 -9.78 23.01
CA HIS A 118 7.24 -10.12 22.49
C HIS A 118 7.81 -9.05 21.55
N THR A 119 7.67 -7.77 21.90
CA THR A 119 8.02 -6.64 21.03
C THR A 119 8.93 -5.66 21.75
N GLU A 120 10.05 -5.35 21.11
CA GLU A 120 11.17 -4.67 21.75
C GLU A 120 11.07 -3.14 21.72
N ARG A 121 10.60 -2.56 20.60
CA ARG A 121 10.60 -1.10 20.38
C ARG A 121 9.27 -0.59 19.86
N ILE A 122 8.59 0.19 20.70
CA ILE A 122 7.30 0.81 20.38
C ILE A 122 7.34 2.28 20.78
N HIS A 123 7.02 3.19 19.84
CA HIS A 123 7.10 4.63 20.08
C HIS A 123 6.02 5.40 19.32
N ASP A 124 5.31 6.32 19.97
CA ASP A 124 4.26 7.16 19.36
C ASP A 124 3.20 6.33 18.60
N VAL A 125 2.44 5.52 19.32
CA VAL A 125 1.50 4.57 18.73
C VAL A 125 0.06 4.78 19.17
N TRP A 126 -0.85 4.55 18.22
CA TRP A 126 -2.27 4.33 18.49
C TRP A 126 -2.62 2.89 18.14
N ILE A 127 -2.82 2.04 19.15
CA ILE A 127 -3.11 0.61 18.96
C ILE A 127 -4.59 0.39 19.23
N GLY A 128 -5.36 0.19 18.15
CA GLY A 128 -6.82 0.06 18.13
C GLY A 128 -7.36 -1.16 18.89
N ALA A 129 -8.68 -1.19 19.08
CA ALA A 129 -9.31 -2.24 19.87
C ALA A 129 -9.13 -3.62 19.21
N GLY A 130 -8.73 -4.61 20.01
CA GLY A 130 -8.46 -5.97 19.52
C GLY A 130 -7.26 -6.11 18.58
N ALA A 131 -6.46 -5.05 18.38
CA ALA A 131 -5.26 -5.12 17.55
C ALA A 131 -4.24 -6.09 18.14
N VAL A 132 -3.43 -6.72 17.28
CA VAL A 132 -2.40 -7.67 17.68
C VAL A 132 -1.04 -7.21 17.18
N ILE A 133 -0.13 -6.94 18.10
CA ILE A 133 1.29 -6.72 17.85
C ILE A 133 2.05 -7.87 18.50
N ASP A 134 2.74 -8.69 17.70
CA ASP A 134 3.33 -9.96 18.16
C ASP A 134 4.65 -10.28 17.45
N HIS A 135 5.76 -10.25 18.17
CA HIS A 135 7.11 -10.40 17.59
C HIS A 135 7.40 -9.33 16.52
N ALA A 136 6.94 -8.09 16.68
CA ALA A 136 7.33 -7.00 15.79
C ALA A 136 8.76 -6.54 16.10
N LEU A 137 9.52 -6.17 15.07
CA LEU A 137 10.88 -5.65 15.25
C LEU A 137 10.85 -4.19 15.72
N GLU A 138 9.95 -3.40 15.14
CA GLU A 138 9.80 -1.97 15.41
C GLU A 138 8.39 -1.50 15.03
N VAL A 139 7.78 -0.68 15.89
CA VAL A 139 6.51 0.01 15.63
C VAL A 139 6.63 1.46 16.07
N GLN A 140 6.82 2.39 15.14
CA GLN A 140 7.10 3.80 15.45
C GLN A 140 6.24 4.78 14.64
N ASP A 141 5.57 5.71 15.31
CA ASP A 141 4.66 6.69 14.69
C ASP A 141 3.59 5.98 13.83
N VAL A 142 2.83 5.09 14.47
CA VAL A 142 1.88 4.19 13.77
C VAL A 142 0.48 4.30 14.34
N ALA A 143 -0.51 4.42 13.45
CA ALA A 143 -1.91 4.19 13.78
C ALA A 143 -2.31 2.77 13.33
N VAL A 144 -2.52 1.87 14.30
CA VAL A 144 -3.07 0.52 14.07
C VAL A 144 -4.57 0.58 14.33
N LEU A 145 -5.33 1.00 13.33
CA LEU A 145 -6.79 1.09 13.44
C LEU A 145 -7.38 -0.32 13.37
N SER A 146 -8.14 -0.71 14.39
CA SER A 146 -8.61 -2.09 14.57
C SER A 146 -9.97 -2.10 15.28
N THR A 147 -10.77 -3.10 14.98
CA THR A 147 -12.01 -3.42 15.71
C THR A 147 -11.99 -4.88 16.15
N ALA A 148 -12.93 -5.28 17.01
CA ALA A 148 -13.05 -6.69 17.40
C ALA A 148 -13.39 -7.62 16.22
N ASP A 149 -14.15 -7.11 15.25
CA ASP A 149 -14.59 -7.87 14.07
C ASP A 149 -13.56 -7.86 12.93
N GLU A 150 -12.72 -6.82 12.88
CA GLU A 150 -11.72 -6.60 11.83
C GLU A 150 -10.35 -6.32 12.47
N PRO A 151 -9.74 -7.33 13.13
CA PRO A 151 -8.51 -7.15 13.86
C PRO A 151 -7.33 -6.87 12.94
N THR A 152 -6.60 -5.80 13.23
CA THR A 152 -5.38 -5.40 12.51
C THR A 152 -4.15 -5.98 13.20
N ARG A 153 -3.16 -6.43 12.42
CA ARG A 153 -2.01 -7.17 12.95
C ARG A 153 -0.66 -6.63 12.45
N ILE A 154 0.29 -6.46 13.36
CA ILE A 154 1.71 -6.31 13.04
C ILE A 154 2.45 -7.48 13.70
N ALA A 155 3.09 -8.38 12.94
CA ALA A 155 3.67 -9.57 13.54
C ALA A 155 4.88 -10.15 12.82
N GLY A 156 5.54 -11.13 13.45
CA GLY A 156 6.48 -12.03 12.78
C GLY A 156 7.68 -11.32 12.16
N GLY A 157 8.30 -10.42 12.91
CA GLY A 157 9.50 -9.68 12.51
C GLY A 157 9.24 -8.42 11.69
N ALA A 158 7.98 -7.99 11.51
CA ALA A 158 7.67 -6.79 10.76
C ALA A 158 8.24 -5.52 11.41
N ALA A 159 8.72 -4.58 10.58
CA ALA A 159 9.15 -3.25 10.98
C ALA A 159 8.25 -2.21 10.31
N VAL A 160 7.56 -1.41 11.12
CA VAL A 160 6.53 -0.47 10.65
C VAL A 160 6.80 0.91 11.22
N THR A 161 7.01 1.90 10.35
CA THR A 161 7.27 3.28 10.77
C THR A 161 6.42 4.28 10.00
N SER A 162 5.97 5.36 10.64
CA SER A 162 5.22 6.47 10.01
C SER A 162 4.07 5.95 9.13
N THR A 163 3.22 5.06 9.66
CA THR A 163 2.28 4.29 8.84
C THR A 163 0.90 4.21 9.48
N ILE A 164 -0.13 4.19 8.64
CA ILE A 164 -1.52 3.95 9.07
C ILE A 164 -1.95 2.57 8.55
N LEU A 165 -2.32 1.67 9.45
CA LEU A 165 -2.97 0.41 9.11
C LEU A 165 -4.46 0.51 9.43
N GLN A 166 -5.31 0.29 8.44
CA GLN A 166 -6.77 0.30 8.60
C GLN A 166 -7.31 -1.06 9.11
N PRO A 167 -8.55 -1.12 9.62
CA PRO A 167 -9.18 -2.37 10.07
C PRO A 167 -8.96 -3.57 9.13
N GLY A 168 -8.57 -4.69 9.71
CA GLY A 168 -8.26 -5.92 9.00
C GLY A 168 -6.92 -5.94 8.26
N ALA A 169 -6.15 -4.84 8.27
CA ALA A 169 -4.85 -4.81 7.60
C ALA A 169 -3.78 -5.63 8.35
N HIS A 170 -2.77 -6.09 7.60
CA HIS A 170 -1.70 -6.93 8.13
C HIS A 170 -0.32 -6.48 7.66
N ALA A 171 0.64 -6.37 8.58
CA ALA A 171 2.07 -6.28 8.28
C ALA A 171 2.78 -7.46 8.97
N THR A 172 3.23 -8.46 8.22
CA THR A 172 3.74 -9.71 8.79
C THR A 172 4.96 -10.27 8.06
N GLY A 173 5.58 -11.31 8.63
CA GLY A 173 6.59 -12.11 7.94
C GLY A 173 7.83 -11.32 7.52
N GLY A 174 8.36 -10.48 8.42
CA GLY A 174 9.54 -9.67 8.16
C GLY A 174 9.30 -8.52 7.18
N SER A 175 8.04 -8.12 6.95
CA SER A 175 7.69 -6.98 6.10
C SER A 175 8.28 -5.67 6.61
N ILE A 176 8.60 -4.76 5.70
CA ILE A 176 9.04 -3.40 5.99
C ILE A 176 8.00 -2.44 5.42
N VAL A 177 7.41 -1.59 6.27
CA VAL A 177 6.39 -0.62 5.84
C VAL A 177 6.73 0.75 6.40
N ARG A 178 6.90 1.74 5.52
CA ARG A 178 7.29 3.10 5.91
C ARG A 178 6.51 4.14 5.14
N HIS A 179 6.19 5.24 5.83
CA HIS A 179 5.58 6.41 5.20
C HIS A 179 4.33 6.10 4.36
N SER A 180 3.49 5.18 4.85
CA SER A 180 2.49 4.52 4.01
C SER A 180 1.12 4.39 4.66
N VAL A 181 0.13 4.09 3.85
CA VAL A 181 -1.20 3.66 4.29
C VAL A 181 -1.44 2.24 3.77
N VAL A 182 -1.81 1.33 4.68
CA VAL A 182 -2.28 -0.01 4.34
C VAL A 182 -3.79 -0.02 4.61
N CYS A 183 -4.59 0.04 3.55
CA CYS A 183 -6.04 0.11 3.63
C CYS A 183 -6.66 -1.18 4.16
N GLU A 184 -7.98 -1.14 4.38
CA GLU A 184 -8.70 -2.25 5.01
C GLU A 184 -8.48 -3.60 4.31
N HIS A 185 -8.20 -4.62 5.11
CA HIS A 185 -7.91 -5.99 4.64
C HIS A 185 -6.76 -6.11 3.62
N ALA A 186 -5.94 -5.06 3.48
CA ALA A 186 -4.70 -5.12 2.70
C ALA A 186 -3.56 -5.70 3.56
N ALA A 187 -2.55 -6.26 2.89
CA ALA A 187 -1.45 -6.92 3.56
C ALA A 187 -0.09 -6.56 2.97
N VAL A 188 0.92 -6.48 3.83
CA VAL A 188 2.34 -6.55 3.45
C VAL A 188 2.93 -7.74 4.20
N GLU A 189 3.43 -8.73 3.47
CA GLU A 189 3.78 -10.03 4.02
C GLU A 189 5.02 -10.62 3.35
N GLU A 190 5.58 -11.68 3.93
CA GLU A 190 6.68 -12.47 3.35
C GLU A 190 7.84 -11.58 2.82
N HIS A 191 8.39 -10.70 3.66
CA HIS A 191 9.43 -9.71 3.32
C HIS A 191 9.04 -8.65 2.29
N GLY A 192 7.74 -8.40 2.07
CA GLY A 192 7.28 -7.26 1.29
C GLY A 192 7.81 -5.94 1.84
N CYS A 193 8.22 -5.04 0.96
CA CYS A 193 8.72 -3.71 1.27
C CYS A 193 7.79 -2.65 0.65
N VAL A 194 7.25 -1.77 1.48
CA VAL A 194 6.36 -0.69 1.04
C VAL A 194 6.87 0.63 1.61
N GLU A 195 7.12 1.59 0.73
CA GLU A 195 7.69 2.89 1.08
C GLU A 195 6.89 4.01 0.39
N SER A 196 6.52 5.05 1.14
CA SER A 196 5.87 6.25 0.58
C SER A 196 4.65 5.95 -0.30
N SER A 197 3.83 4.97 0.08
CA SER A 197 2.80 4.40 -0.79
C SER A 197 1.45 4.24 -0.09
N LEU A 198 0.37 4.16 -0.87
CA LEU A 198 -0.95 3.74 -0.40
C LEU A 198 -1.30 2.40 -1.04
N ILE A 199 -1.56 1.41 -0.21
CA ILE A 199 -1.98 0.06 -0.61
C ILE A 199 -3.47 -0.09 -0.38
N GLY A 200 -4.23 -0.17 -1.47
CA GLY A 200 -5.68 -0.27 -1.49
C GLY A 200 -6.22 -1.57 -0.89
N PRO A 201 -7.54 -1.64 -0.66
CA PRO A 201 -8.13 -2.72 0.12
C PRO A 201 -8.01 -4.08 -0.59
N ASN A 202 -7.86 -5.13 0.20
CA ASN A 202 -7.69 -6.51 -0.28
C ASN A 202 -6.47 -6.72 -1.22
N THR A 203 -5.55 -5.76 -1.32
CA THR A 203 -4.26 -5.91 -2.01
C THR A 203 -3.24 -6.51 -1.06
N ALA A 204 -2.46 -7.49 -1.53
CA ALA A 204 -1.40 -8.12 -0.74
C ALA A 204 -0.06 -7.97 -1.46
N ILE A 205 0.89 -7.32 -0.79
CA ILE A 205 2.27 -7.16 -1.23
C ILE A 205 3.13 -8.21 -0.52
N ALA A 206 3.40 -9.31 -1.21
CA ALA A 206 4.26 -10.39 -0.73
C ALA A 206 5.59 -10.39 -1.50
N LYS A 207 6.72 -10.45 -0.77
CA LYS A 207 8.09 -10.60 -1.29
C LYS A 207 8.65 -9.46 -2.15
N GLY A 208 7.82 -8.56 -2.64
CA GLY A 208 8.24 -7.49 -3.55
C GLY A 208 8.34 -6.12 -2.93
N GLU A 209 8.70 -5.16 -3.77
CA GLU A 209 8.92 -3.78 -3.39
C GLU A 209 7.93 -2.85 -4.11
N VAL A 210 7.28 -1.98 -3.32
CA VAL A 210 6.37 -0.93 -3.79
C VAL A 210 6.82 0.41 -3.23
N THR A 211 7.13 1.36 -4.10
CA THR A 211 7.64 2.69 -3.71
C THR A 211 6.91 3.81 -4.45
N ALA A 212 6.58 4.89 -3.72
CA ALA A 212 5.93 6.09 -4.26
C ALA A 212 4.69 5.77 -5.11
N SER A 213 3.82 4.86 -4.65
CA SER A 213 2.75 4.32 -5.49
C SER A 213 1.38 4.42 -4.83
N LEU A 214 0.37 4.78 -5.62
CA LEU A 214 -1.03 4.55 -5.30
C LEU A 214 -1.45 3.22 -5.95
N VAL A 215 -1.64 2.19 -5.13
CA VAL A 215 -2.05 0.86 -5.59
C VAL A 215 -3.48 0.63 -5.19
N GLY A 216 -4.35 0.41 -6.17
CA GLY A 216 -5.78 0.17 -5.96
C GLY A 216 -6.09 -1.18 -5.31
N PRO A 217 -7.37 -1.57 -5.29
CA PRO A 217 -7.81 -2.81 -4.67
C PRO A 217 -7.37 -4.06 -5.45
N PHE A 218 -7.30 -5.20 -4.78
CA PHE A 218 -7.09 -6.53 -5.40
C PHE A 218 -5.86 -6.68 -6.32
N VAL A 219 -4.83 -5.84 -6.16
CA VAL A 219 -3.59 -6.01 -6.93
C VAL A 219 -2.85 -7.23 -6.39
N GLY A 220 -2.61 -8.21 -7.27
CA GLY A 220 -1.85 -9.40 -6.93
C GLY A 220 -0.35 -9.14 -7.03
N PHE A 221 0.38 -9.30 -5.93
CA PHE A 221 1.82 -9.11 -5.86
C PHE A 221 2.43 -10.21 -4.99
N HIS A 222 2.56 -11.44 -5.53
CA HIS A 222 2.86 -12.64 -4.73
C HIS A 222 4.34 -13.06 -4.71
N HIS A 223 5.15 -12.41 -5.53
CA HIS A 223 6.53 -12.80 -5.79
C HIS A 223 7.44 -11.58 -5.80
N GLN A 224 8.75 -11.82 -5.72
CA GLN A 224 9.74 -10.75 -5.84
C GLN A 224 9.58 -10.04 -7.18
N SER A 225 9.27 -8.75 -7.14
CA SER A 225 9.08 -7.84 -8.27
C SER A 225 9.16 -6.41 -7.76
N LEU A 226 9.13 -5.45 -8.68
CA LEU A 226 9.25 -4.03 -8.38
C LEU A 226 8.07 -3.26 -8.98
N LEU A 227 7.46 -2.39 -8.17
CA LEU A 227 6.48 -1.40 -8.60
C LEU A 227 6.85 -0.03 -8.04
N ILE A 228 7.37 0.83 -8.90
CA ILE A 228 7.80 2.18 -8.53
C ILE A 228 6.99 3.20 -9.33
N ALA A 229 6.68 4.32 -8.68
CA ALA A 229 6.06 5.48 -9.28
C ALA A 229 4.75 5.16 -10.03
N ALA A 230 3.93 4.29 -9.45
CA ALA A 230 2.68 3.85 -10.06
C ALA A 230 1.49 4.63 -9.52
N PHE A 231 0.70 5.19 -10.43
CA PHE A 231 -0.60 5.77 -10.13
C PHE A 231 -1.70 4.84 -10.66
N TRP A 232 -2.17 3.92 -9.81
CA TRP A 232 -3.05 2.81 -10.19
C TRP A 232 -4.29 2.66 -9.28
N PRO A 233 -5.16 3.68 -9.18
CA PRO A 233 -6.29 3.65 -8.25
C PRO A 233 -7.32 2.56 -8.56
N GLU A 234 -7.50 2.20 -9.84
CA GLU A 234 -8.49 1.20 -10.26
C GLU A 234 -8.08 -0.23 -9.85
N GLY A 235 -6.78 -0.49 -9.69
CA GLY A 235 -6.25 -1.77 -9.20
C GLY A 235 -6.63 -2.98 -10.06
N LYS A 236 -7.02 -4.07 -9.40
CA LYS A 236 -7.48 -5.37 -9.93
C LYS A 236 -6.48 -6.12 -10.82
N GLY A 237 -5.26 -5.64 -10.93
CA GLY A 237 -4.24 -6.23 -11.78
C GLY A 237 -3.30 -7.19 -11.05
N ASN A 238 -2.18 -7.46 -11.71
CA ASN A 238 -1.17 -8.38 -11.19
C ASN A 238 0.23 -7.93 -11.58
N VAL A 239 1.17 -8.09 -10.65
CA VAL A 239 2.60 -7.92 -10.85
C VAL A 239 3.26 -9.29 -10.67
N ALA A 240 3.60 -9.95 -11.78
CA ALA A 240 4.19 -11.28 -11.75
C ALA A 240 5.69 -11.24 -11.44
N TYR A 241 6.24 -12.34 -10.93
CA TYR A 241 7.67 -12.48 -10.57
C TYR A 241 8.63 -11.86 -11.60
N GLY A 242 9.62 -11.12 -11.09
CA GLY A 242 10.64 -10.46 -11.89
C GLY A 242 10.15 -9.27 -12.73
N ALA A 243 8.86 -8.89 -12.65
CA ALA A 243 8.39 -7.69 -13.32
C ALA A 243 9.08 -6.45 -12.70
N MET A 244 9.66 -5.63 -13.57
CA MET A 244 10.30 -4.36 -13.23
C MET A 244 9.41 -3.22 -13.72
N VAL A 245 8.38 -2.91 -12.94
CA VAL A 245 7.39 -1.89 -13.30
C VAL A 245 7.86 -0.54 -12.75
N GLY A 246 8.19 0.39 -13.66
CA GLY A 246 8.50 1.76 -13.28
C GLY A 246 9.93 1.99 -12.81
N SER A 247 10.91 1.24 -13.33
CA SER A 247 12.32 1.50 -13.02
C SER A 247 12.71 2.93 -13.44
N ASN A 248 12.88 3.82 -12.46
CA ASN A 248 13.39 5.19 -12.61
C ASN A 248 14.91 5.21 -12.87
N HIS A 249 15.62 4.12 -12.58
CA HIS A 249 17.06 3.92 -12.81
C HIS A 249 17.40 3.57 -14.28
N THR A 250 16.71 4.18 -15.24
CA THR A 250 16.92 3.97 -16.69
C THR A 250 17.98 4.90 -17.28
N GLY A 251 18.67 5.68 -16.44
CA GLY A 251 19.63 6.70 -16.86
C GLY A 251 18.97 7.99 -17.38
N ARG A 252 17.66 8.17 -17.15
CA ARG A 252 16.89 9.39 -17.45
C ARG A 252 16.48 10.11 -16.16
N ALA A 253 15.89 11.29 -16.29
CA ALA A 253 15.40 12.04 -15.13
C ALA A 253 14.35 11.21 -14.35
N PRO A 254 14.43 11.17 -13.00
CA PRO A 254 13.52 10.38 -12.16
C PRO A 254 12.15 11.06 -11.95
N ASP A 255 11.71 11.88 -12.90
CA ASP A 255 10.51 12.72 -12.81
C ASP A 255 9.28 12.10 -13.50
N GLN A 256 9.25 10.77 -13.59
CA GLN A 256 8.33 10.02 -14.43
C GLN A 256 7.52 9.02 -13.61
N GLU A 257 6.42 8.53 -14.20
CA GLU A 257 5.46 7.65 -13.54
C GLU A 257 4.76 6.73 -14.54
N ILE A 258 4.15 5.67 -14.03
CA ILE A 258 3.27 4.78 -14.78
C ILE A 258 1.82 4.96 -14.33
N TRP A 259 0.91 4.91 -15.29
CA TRP A 259 -0.54 4.90 -15.07
C TRP A 259 -1.10 3.57 -15.58
N PRO A 260 -1.07 2.49 -14.79
CA PRO A 260 -1.64 1.22 -15.22
C PRO A 260 -3.17 1.34 -15.37
N GLY A 261 -3.74 0.62 -16.34
CA GLY A 261 -5.19 0.46 -16.44
C GLY A 261 -5.70 -0.53 -15.41
N GLU A 262 -6.99 -0.45 -15.09
CA GLU A 262 -7.68 -1.47 -14.30
C GLU A 262 -7.34 -2.87 -14.82
N GLY A 263 -7.02 -3.82 -13.95
CA GLY A 263 -6.80 -5.20 -14.38
C GLY A 263 -5.52 -5.45 -15.19
N THR A 264 -4.63 -4.46 -15.31
CA THR A 264 -3.35 -4.65 -16.05
C THR A 264 -2.55 -5.81 -15.44
N PHE A 265 -2.09 -6.72 -16.30
CA PHE A 265 -1.24 -7.84 -15.91
C PHE A 265 0.18 -7.60 -16.41
N PHE A 266 1.11 -7.36 -15.50
CA PHE A 266 2.53 -7.27 -15.79
C PHE A 266 3.14 -8.67 -15.77
N GLY A 267 3.48 -9.19 -16.95
CA GLY A 267 3.99 -10.54 -17.13
C GLY A 267 5.35 -10.78 -16.50
N LEU A 268 5.67 -12.07 -16.32
CA LEU A 268 6.90 -12.52 -15.69
C LEU A 268 8.14 -11.89 -16.35
N GLY A 269 8.99 -11.23 -15.57
CA GLY A 269 10.22 -10.63 -16.09
C GLY A 269 10.03 -9.45 -17.05
N CYS A 270 8.83 -8.88 -17.20
CA CYS A 270 8.65 -7.72 -18.07
C CYS A 270 9.36 -6.47 -17.50
N ALA A 271 9.82 -5.58 -18.38
CA ALA A 271 10.46 -4.33 -17.99
C ALA A 271 9.67 -3.14 -18.54
N ILE A 272 9.10 -2.32 -17.66
CA ILE A 272 8.28 -1.18 -18.07
C ILE A 272 9.09 0.11 -17.96
N ARG A 273 9.39 0.73 -19.10
CA ARG A 273 10.06 2.04 -19.13
C ARG A 273 9.05 3.16 -18.96
N LEU A 274 9.42 4.13 -18.13
CA LEU A 274 8.66 5.34 -17.90
C LEU A 274 8.96 6.45 -18.93
N PRO A 275 8.04 7.40 -19.14
CA PRO A 275 6.64 7.36 -18.68
C PRO A 275 5.81 6.32 -19.45
N ALA A 276 4.84 5.72 -18.78
CA ALA A 276 3.92 4.77 -19.41
C ALA A 276 2.47 5.06 -18.98
N ASP A 277 1.54 5.06 -19.94
CA ASP A 277 0.12 5.30 -19.67
C ASP A 277 -0.74 4.21 -20.32
N LEU A 278 -1.27 3.33 -19.46
CA LEU A 278 -2.19 2.25 -19.80
C LEU A 278 -3.58 2.49 -19.18
N SER A 279 -3.84 3.69 -18.64
CA SER A 279 -5.10 4.00 -17.94
C SER A 279 -6.34 3.85 -18.83
N GLU A 280 -6.16 3.97 -20.15
CA GLU A 280 -7.20 3.79 -21.17
C GLU A 280 -7.11 2.41 -21.86
N SER A 281 -6.38 1.46 -21.27
CA SER A 281 -6.20 0.08 -21.76
C SER A 281 -6.45 -0.96 -20.67
N PRO A 282 -7.65 -0.96 -20.05
CA PRO A 282 -7.96 -1.88 -18.96
C PRO A 282 -7.86 -3.33 -19.43
N TYR A 283 -7.52 -4.22 -18.50
CA TYR A 283 -7.38 -5.66 -18.68
C TYR A 283 -6.37 -6.05 -19.76
N SER A 284 -5.38 -5.19 -20.01
CA SER A 284 -4.26 -5.50 -20.90
C SER A 284 -3.19 -6.32 -20.21
N VAL A 285 -2.52 -7.16 -20.98
CA VAL A 285 -1.45 -8.05 -20.55
C VAL A 285 -0.14 -7.61 -21.20
N VAL A 286 0.86 -7.29 -20.40
CA VAL A 286 2.24 -7.18 -20.87
C VAL A 286 2.85 -8.58 -20.87
N GLN A 287 3.29 -9.05 -22.03
CA GLN A 287 3.82 -10.41 -22.17
C GLN A 287 5.04 -10.65 -21.28
N MET A 288 5.24 -11.91 -20.86
CA MET A 288 6.47 -12.37 -20.22
C MET A 288 7.71 -11.90 -21.00
N GLY A 289 8.71 -11.40 -20.27
CA GLY A 289 10.00 -10.96 -20.83
C GLY A 289 9.91 -9.73 -21.74
N CYS A 290 8.73 -9.13 -21.90
CA CYS A 290 8.54 -7.98 -22.76
C CYS A 290 9.14 -6.73 -22.11
N SER A 291 9.96 -6.01 -22.87
CA SER A 291 10.44 -4.69 -22.49
C SER A 291 9.67 -3.63 -23.26
N THR A 292 9.17 -2.61 -22.57
CA THR A 292 8.47 -1.51 -23.22
C THR A 292 9.38 -0.30 -23.44
N LEU A 293 9.06 0.50 -24.45
CA LEU A 293 9.47 1.90 -24.51
C LEU A 293 8.47 2.78 -23.74
N PRO A 294 8.81 4.05 -23.48
CA PRO A 294 7.83 5.01 -23.01
C PRO A 294 6.67 5.09 -23.99
N GLN A 295 5.45 4.85 -23.53
CA GLN A 295 4.29 4.73 -24.42
C GLN A 295 2.96 4.99 -23.73
N LYS A 296 1.98 5.39 -24.53
CA LYS A 296 0.58 5.44 -24.15
C LYS A 296 -0.22 4.45 -25.02
N VAL A 297 -0.97 3.56 -24.38
CA VAL A 297 -1.83 2.59 -25.06
C VAL A 297 -3.28 2.92 -24.72
N ARG A 298 -4.16 2.87 -25.72
CA ARG A 298 -5.61 3.16 -25.60
C ARG A 298 -6.49 2.04 -26.16
N PHE A 299 -5.96 0.82 -26.14
CA PHE A 299 -6.61 -0.36 -26.67
C PHE A 299 -6.93 -1.30 -25.50
N PRO A 300 -8.19 -1.39 -25.04
CA PRO A 300 -8.58 -2.28 -23.97
C PRO A 300 -8.35 -3.75 -24.30
N PHE A 301 -8.18 -4.57 -23.25
CA PHE A 301 -8.01 -6.02 -23.33
C PHE A 301 -6.86 -6.44 -24.25
N SER A 302 -5.81 -5.61 -24.37
CA SER A 302 -4.73 -5.86 -25.33
C SER A 302 -3.72 -6.86 -24.80
N LEU A 303 -3.06 -7.58 -25.70
CA LEU A 303 -1.74 -8.14 -25.44
C LEU A 303 -0.68 -7.15 -25.94
N ILE A 304 0.29 -6.82 -25.09
CA ILE A 304 1.47 -6.02 -25.44
C ILE A 304 2.67 -6.98 -25.46
N SER A 305 3.15 -7.29 -26.65
CA SER A 305 4.15 -8.33 -26.91
C SER A 305 5.41 -7.79 -27.59
N VAL A 306 6.40 -8.65 -27.72
CA VAL A 306 7.43 -8.46 -28.74
C VAL A 306 6.80 -8.73 -30.12
N PRO A 307 7.27 -8.06 -31.20
CA PRO A 307 6.78 -8.36 -32.55
C PRO A 307 6.92 -9.84 -32.89
N VAL A 308 5.80 -10.48 -33.24
CA VAL A 308 5.72 -11.90 -33.63
C VAL A 308 6.14 -12.08 -35.09
N GLU A 309 5.73 -11.14 -35.96
CA GLU A 309 6.12 -11.09 -37.36
C GLU A 309 6.88 -9.79 -37.63
N ALA A 310 7.98 -9.88 -38.38
CA ALA A 310 8.56 -8.67 -38.96
C ALA A 310 7.55 -8.14 -39.98
N LEU A 311 7.15 -6.87 -39.86
CA LEU A 311 6.58 -6.12 -40.97
C LEU A 311 7.65 -6.17 -42.06
N ASP A 312 7.50 -7.05 -43.05
CA ASP A 312 8.43 -7.42 -44.13
C ASP A 312 9.94 -7.36 -43.84
N ALA A 313 10.72 -8.38 -44.24
CA ALA A 313 12.17 -8.38 -43.99
C ALA A 313 12.91 -7.15 -44.59
N GLU A 314 12.30 -6.47 -45.56
CA GLU A 314 12.80 -5.23 -46.18
C GLU A 314 12.10 -3.95 -45.71
N ASP A 315 11.09 -4.04 -44.85
CA ASP A 315 10.36 -2.87 -44.36
C ASP A 315 10.91 -2.40 -43.01
N ASP A 316 11.83 -1.44 -43.08
CA ASP A 316 12.47 -0.82 -41.91
C ASP A 316 11.66 0.34 -41.29
N ARG A 317 10.44 0.60 -41.79
CA ARG A 317 9.66 1.79 -41.41
C ARG A 317 9.24 1.78 -39.95
N VAL A 318 9.08 0.60 -39.35
CA VAL A 318 8.75 0.46 -37.92
C VAL A 318 9.95 -0.13 -37.18
N PRO A 319 10.60 0.63 -36.28
CA PRO A 319 11.68 0.12 -35.47
C PRO A 319 11.25 -1.12 -34.67
N ARG A 320 12.07 -2.18 -34.71
CA ARG A 320 11.85 -3.43 -33.96
C ARG A 320 11.78 -3.27 -32.44
N ALA A 321 12.12 -2.07 -31.93
CA ALA A 321 12.03 -1.72 -30.52
C ALA A 321 10.60 -1.40 -30.06
N TYR A 322 9.66 -1.17 -30.98
CA TYR A 322 8.25 -0.98 -30.64
C TYR A 322 7.59 -2.32 -30.32
N ASN A 323 6.76 -2.32 -29.29
CA ASN A 323 5.94 -3.47 -28.94
C ASN A 323 4.86 -3.68 -29.99
N GLU A 324 4.53 -4.95 -30.25
CA GLU A 324 3.31 -5.30 -30.95
C GLU A 324 2.14 -5.23 -29.97
N ILE A 325 1.03 -4.66 -30.42
CA ILE A 325 -0.20 -4.54 -29.63
C ILE A 325 -1.27 -5.32 -30.37
N VAL A 326 -1.90 -6.27 -29.67
CA VAL A 326 -3.02 -7.07 -30.17
C VAL A 326 -4.29 -6.68 -29.40
N PRO A 327 -5.07 -5.71 -29.89
CA PRO A 327 -6.29 -5.25 -29.22
C PRO A 327 -7.33 -6.35 -29.04
N GLY A 328 -8.06 -6.33 -27.94
CA GLY A 328 -9.13 -7.29 -27.67
C GLY A 328 -8.66 -8.73 -27.42
N TRP A 329 -7.35 -8.98 -27.36
CA TRP A 329 -6.76 -10.30 -27.07
C TRP A 329 -7.39 -10.95 -25.83
N GLY A 330 -7.54 -10.21 -24.74
CA GLY A 330 -8.15 -10.70 -23.51
C GLY A 330 -9.58 -11.22 -23.73
N LEU A 331 -10.34 -10.62 -24.65
CA LEU A 331 -11.73 -11.00 -24.93
C LEU A 331 -11.83 -12.30 -25.75
N TRP A 332 -11.00 -12.48 -26.78
CA TRP A 332 -11.10 -13.67 -27.64
C TRP A 332 -10.19 -14.82 -27.20
N ALA A 333 -9.07 -14.52 -26.53
CA ALA A 333 -8.08 -15.53 -26.10
C ALA A 333 -8.18 -15.89 -24.61
N ASN A 334 -8.72 -15.01 -23.75
CA ASN A 334 -8.72 -15.21 -22.29
C ASN A 334 -9.99 -14.72 -21.57
N ALA A 335 -11.17 -14.76 -22.22
CA ALA A 335 -12.43 -14.32 -21.61
C ALA A 335 -12.72 -15.03 -20.28
N TYR A 336 -12.39 -16.33 -20.20
CA TYR A 336 -12.52 -17.10 -18.96
C TYR A 336 -11.71 -16.50 -17.81
N GLY A 337 -10.48 -16.04 -18.07
CA GLY A 337 -9.63 -15.42 -17.06
C GLY A 337 -10.24 -14.13 -16.50
N ILE A 338 -10.88 -13.33 -17.37
CA ILE A 338 -11.56 -12.08 -17.00
C ILE A 338 -12.77 -12.38 -16.10
N VAL A 339 -13.69 -13.25 -16.53
CA VAL A 339 -14.87 -13.64 -15.74
C VAL A 339 -14.48 -14.28 -14.41
N ARG A 340 -13.43 -15.11 -14.41
CA ARG A 340 -12.90 -15.72 -13.18
C ARG A 340 -12.36 -14.65 -12.22
N ALA A 341 -11.83 -13.54 -12.71
CA ALA A 341 -11.35 -12.45 -11.87
C ALA A 341 -12.52 -11.77 -11.13
N GLU A 342 -13.63 -11.49 -11.81
CA GLU A 342 -14.84 -10.91 -11.20
C GLU A 342 -15.33 -11.73 -9.99
N LEU A 343 -15.47 -13.05 -10.19
CA LEU A 343 -15.89 -13.98 -9.14
C LEU A 343 -14.91 -14.01 -7.97
N LYS A 344 -13.61 -13.91 -8.25
CA LYS A 344 -12.57 -13.87 -7.22
C LYS A 344 -12.61 -12.57 -6.42
N PHE A 345 -12.84 -11.42 -7.05
CA PHE A 345 -12.93 -10.14 -6.35
C PHE A 345 -14.13 -10.15 -5.40
N ALA A 346 -15.31 -10.54 -5.90
CA ALA A 346 -16.52 -10.65 -5.08
C ALA A 346 -16.36 -11.61 -3.89
N ALA A 347 -15.68 -12.75 -4.08
CA ALA A 347 -15.45 -13.72 -3.01
C ALA A 347 -14.38 -13.30 -1.99
N ARG A 348 -13.50 -12.37 -2.35
CA ARG A 348 -12.38 -11.93 -1.51
C ARG A 348 -12.62 -10.59 -0.84
N ASP A 349 -13.60 -9.82 -1.29
CA ASP A 349 -13.84 -8.51 -0.74
C ASP A 349 -14.30 -8.61 0.71
N LYS A 350 -13.51 -8.04 1.61
CA LYS A 350 -13.85 -7.86 3.02
C LYS A 350 -14.00 -6.39 3.39
N SER A 351 -13.77 -5.49 2.43
CA SER A 351 -13.79 -4.05 2.62
C SER A 351 -15.20 -3.56 2.99
N ARG A 352 -15.24 -2.54 3.87
CA ARG A 352 -16.49 -1.94 4.32
C ARG A 352 -16.58 -0.45 4.00
N ARG A 353 -15.44 0.22 3.81
CA ARG A 353 -15.36 1.65 3.46
C ARG A 353 -15.25 1.87 1.96
N HIS A 354 -14.64 0.94 1.24
CA HIS A 354 -14.54 1.02 -0.22
C HIS A 354 -15.76 0.36 -0.87
N SER A 355 -16.37 1.06 -1.83
CA SER A 355 -17.40 0.48 -2.70
C SER A 355 -16.74 0.05 -4.00
N ILE A 356 -16.48 -1.25 -4.13
CA ILE A 356 -15.74 -1.78 -5.29
C ILE A 356 -16.71 -2.46 -6.25
N ASP A 357 -16.74 -2.00 -7.50
CA ASP A 357 -17.41 -2.73 -8.57
C ASP A 357 -16.52 -3.90 -9.03
N TYR A 358 -17.07 -5.11 -9.10
CA TYR A 358 -16.33 -6.29 -9.55
C TYR A 358 -16.56 -6.62 -11.01
N LYS A 359 -17.57 -6.03 -11.64
CA LYS A 359 -17.98 -6.36 -13.01
C LYS A 359 -17.01 -5.74 -14.00
N VAL A 360 -16.66 -6.51 -15.02
CA VAL A 360 -15.72 -6.15 -16.08
C VAL A 360 -16.38 -6.26 -17.45
N LEU A 361 -17.11 -7.35 -17.70
CA LEU A 361 -17.77 -7.63 -18.98
C LEU A 361 -19.29 -7.38 -18.97
#